data_AF-E2AEL3-F1
#
_entry.id   AF-E2AEL3-F1
#
_cell.length_a   1.000
_cell.length_b   1.000
_cell.length_c   1.000
_cell.angle_alpha   90.00
_cell.angle_beta   90.00
_cell.angle_gamma   90.00
#
_symmetry.space_group_name_H-M   'P 1'
#
loop_
_entity.id
_entity.type
_entity.pdbx_description
1 polymer ?
#
loop_
_entity_poly.entity_id
_entity_poly.type
_entity_poly.pdbx_seq_one_letter_code
_entity_poly.pdbx_strand_id
1 'polypeptide(L)'
;VFQAKQRASVKWLLSKAYNNRVPEKLREPYYRDHEEQEHLKPQIVHALSNAELYCLALANIYSDPNYHNQNHYGILQALARKGVYVTEQNNTQLTETILIQNSPLKMSAHMAVIEGLMVLYAKEVVTGDRVVSAIRRFDPQAEVDVPSDHEKGLLLWINHASHALIAKIQSEDGAGDKTRLPELPAAKDFQSLCDGVGLAAVVAFYCPGELNWMEIRVSKRPSVADALHNLSLVHAFCVKCLPYSIFHMQPEDVTYMRGSMKQNLVVFLADMYNVLEIHPAKCVRYPGEERAMQYLDGT
;
A
#
# COMPACT_ATOMS: atom_id res chain seq x y z
N VAL A 1 9.72 14.20 8.13
CA VAL A 1 8.51 13.40 8.45
C VAL A 1 7.22 14.05 7.94
N PHE A 2 6.83 15.27 8.38
CA PHE A 2 5.57 15.89 7.90
C PHE A 2 5.52 16.10 6.38
N GLN A 3 6.58 16.68 5.80
CA GLN A 3 6.71 16.85 4.35
C GLN A 3 6.71 15.52 3.58
N ALA A 4 7.35 14.48 4.12
CA ALA A 4 7.37 13.14 3.53
C ALA A 4 5.96 12.53 3.47
N LYS A 5 5.20 12.62 4.58
CA LYS A 5 3.79 12.20 4.64
C LYS A 5 2.97 12.91 3.60
N GLN A 6 3.05 14.23 3.58
CA GLN A 6 2.31 15.07 2.64
C GLN A 6 2.61 14.67 1.19
N ARG A 7 3.89 14.54 0.85
CA ARG A 7 4.33 14.17 -0.50
C ARG A 7 3.87 12.79 -0.91
N ALA A 8 4.05 11.77 -0.06
CA ALA A 8 3.61 10.41 -0.33
C ALA A 8 2.08 10.34 -0.48
N SER A 9 1.33 11.07 0.36
CA SER A 9 -0.12 11.10 0.30
C SER A 9 -0.67 11.78 -0.95
N VAL A 10 -0.05 12.86 -1.39
CA VAL A 10 -0.42 13.52 -2.66
C VAL A 10 -0.05 12.64 -3.85
N LYS A 11 1.13 11.99 -3.85
CA LYS A 11 1.51 11.03 -4.90
C LYS A 11 0.51 9.88 -5.02
N TRP A 12 0.07 9.34 -3.89
CA TRP A 12 -0.97 8.32 -3.86
C TRP A 12 -2.34 8.84 -4.36
N LEU A 13 -2.76 10.03 -3.94
CA LEU A 13 -4.02 10.61 -4.43
C LEU A 13 -3.99 10.78 -5.96
N LEU A 14 -2.88 11.29 -6.50
CA LEU A 14 -2.70 11.44 -7.94
C LEU A 14 -2.74 10.09 -8.65
N SER A 15 -2.13 9.04 -8.09
CA SER A 15 -2.21 7.71 -8.69
C SER A 15 -3.66 7.23 -8.77
N LYS A 16 -4.48 7.42 -7.73
CA LYS A 16 -5.91 7.09 -7.78
C LYS A 16 -6.71 7.97 -8.72
N ALA A 17 -6.47 9.28 -8.74
CA ALA A 17 -7.20 10.22 -9.60
C ALA A 17 -6.94 9.99 -11.09
N TYR A 18 -5.74 9.54 -11.47
CA TYR A 18 -5.37 9.26 -12.86
C TYR A 18 -5.36 7.77 -13.22
N ASN A 19 -6.00 6.91 -12.42
CA ASN A 19 -6.01 5.45 -12.61
C ASN A 19 -4.60 4.88 -12.91
N ASN A 20 -3.65 5.28 -12.07
CA ASN A 20 -2.21 5.00 -12.11
C ASN A 20 -1.44 5.57 -13.31
N ARG A 21 -2.08 6.35 -14.19
CA ARG A 21 -1.47 7.01 -15.37
C ARG A 21 -1.22 8.50 -15.11
N VAL A 22 -0.47 8.82 -14.04
CA VAL A 22 -0.19 10.20 -13.64
C VAL A 22 0.62 10.93 -14.73
N PRO A 23 0.16 12.12 -15.19
CA PRO A 23 0.92 12.93 -16.14
C PRO A 23 2.33 13.24 -15.62
N GLU A 24 3.34 13.18 -16.47
CA GLU A 24 4.75 13.35 -16.08
C GLU A 24 5.00 14.64 -15.29
N LYS A 25 4.40 15.75 -15.73
CA LYS A 25 4.46 17.05 -15.05
C LYS A 25 3.87 17.07 -13.63
N LEU A 26 3.10 16.06 -13.23
CA LEU A 26 2.48 15.94 -11.90
C LEU A 26 3.06 14.79 -11.05
N ARG A 27 3.93 13.93 -11.60
CA ARG A 27 4.53 12.80 -10.87
C ARG A 27 5.30 13.26 -9.62
N GLU A 28 6.04 14.35 -9.75
CA GLU A 28 6.56 15.09 -8.59
C GLU A 28 5.60 16.25 -8.28
N PRO A 29 4.81 16.17 -7.19
CA PRO A 29 3.79 17.18 -6.90
C PRO A 29 4.34 18.52 -6.42
N TYR A 30 5.60 18.59 -5.98
CA TYR A 30 6.23 19.81 -5.50
C TYR A 30 7.20 20.39 -6.53
N TYR A 31 7.43 21.70 -6.43
CA TYR A 31 8.53 22.39 -7.09
C TYR A 31 9.21 23.30 -6.06
N ARG A 32 10.45 23.72 -6.36
CA ARG A 32 11.15 24.73 -5.58
C ARG A 32 11.07 26.06 -6.30
N ASP A 33 10.82 27.12 -5.55
CA ASP A 33 10.91 28.48 -6.06
C ASP A 33 12.35 29.01 -6.03
N HIS A 34 12.53 30.29 -6.32
CA HIS A 34 13.84 30.95 -6.31
C HIS A 34 14.47 31.07 -4.92
N GLU A 35 13.70 30.86 -3.86
CA GLU A 35 14.14 30.90 -2.46
C GLU A 35 14.38 29.48 -1.90
N GLU A 36 14.41 28.46 -2.78
CA GLU A 36 14.50 27.03 -2.42
C GLU A 36 13.34 26.53 -1.53
N GLN A 37 12.23 27.27 -1.46
CA GLN A 37 11.05 26.84 -0.72
C GLN A 37 10.22 25.86 -1.55
N GLU A 38 9.80 24.76 -0.93
CA GLU A 38 8.98 23.75 -1.59
C GLU A 38 7.50 24.16 -1.59
N HIS A 39 6.92 24.20 -2.79
CA HIS A 39 5.52 24.54 -3.01
C HIS A 39 4.79 23.44 -3.76
N LEU A 40 3.52 23.24 -3.41
CA LEU A 40 2.65 22.34 -4.17
C LEU A 40 2.35 22.98 -5.53
N LYS A 41 2.42 22.20 -6.61
CA LYS A 41 2.14 22.70 -7.97
C LYS A 41 0.75 23.36 -8.04
N PRO A 42 0.60 24.54 -8.68
CA PRO A 42 -0.67 25.27 -8.73
C PRO A 42 -1.84 24.44 -9.27
N GLN A 43 -1.57 23.55 -10.24
CA GLN A 43 -2.57 22.62 -10.77
C GLN A 43 -3.15 21.70 -9.69
N ILE A 44 -2.32 21.22 -8.76
CA ILE A 44 -2.75 20.35 -7.66
C ILE A 44 -3.49 21.18 -6.60
N VAL A 45 -2.98 22.38 -6.28
CA VAL A 45 -3.67 23.31 -5.35
C VAL A 45 -5.10 23.58 -5.83
N HIS A 46 -5.25 23.93 -7.11
CA HIS A 46 -6.56 24.17 -7.73
C HIS A 46 -7.45 22.92 -7.64
N ALA A 47 -6.93 21.76 -8.08
CA ALA A 47 -7.69 20.51 -8.14
C ALA A 47 -8.04 19.92 -6.75
N LEU A 48 -7.36 20.33 -5.68
CA LEU A 48 -7.76 20.05 -4.30
C LEU A 48 -8.85 21.03 -3.84
N SER A 49 -8.70 22.32 -4.16
CA SER A 49 -9.62 23.39 -3.75
C SER A 49 -10.99 23.37 -4.43
N ASN A 50 -11.13 22.64 -5.55
CA ASN A 50 -12.40 22.42 -6.25
C ASN A 50 -12.93 20.97 -6.12
N ALA A 51 -12.29 20.14 -5.27
CA ALA A 51 -12.58 18.72 -5.06
C ALA A 51 -12.34 17.76 -6.25
N GLU A 52 -11.79 18.23 -7.36
CA GLU A 52 -11.60 17.45 -8.59
C GLU A 52 -10.77 16.17 -8.36
N LEU A 53 -9.64 16.27 -7.65
CA LEU A 53 -8.81 15.09 -7.37
C LEU A 53 -9.53 14.05 -6.52
N TYR A 54 -10.39 14.48 -5.60
CA TYR A 54 -11.18 13.57 -4.76
C TYR A 54 -12.28 12.89 -5.56
N CYS A 55 -12.95 13.63 -6.44
CA CYS A 55 -13.96 13.12 -7.35
C CYS A 55 -13.38 12.05 -8.27
N LEU A 56 -12.24 12.36 -8.93
CA LEU A 56 -11.55 11.44 -9.82
C LEU A 56 -11.07 10.17 -9.08
N ALA A 57 -10.51 10.33 -7.87
CA ALA A 57 -10.08 9.20 -7.08
C ALA A 57 -11.26 8.27 -6.71
N LEU A 58 -12.38 8.83 -6.21
CA LEU A 58 -13.57 8.03 -5.90
C LEU A 58 -14.18 7.37 -7.13
N ALA A 59 -14.27 8.09 -8.24
CA ALA A 59 -14.80 7.57 -9.50
C ALA A 59 -13.98 6.37 -9.99
N ASN A 60 -12.66 6.42 -9.89
CA ASN A 60 -11.79 5.30 -10.25
C ASN A 60 -11.84 4.15 -9.23
N ILE A 61 -11.88 4.44 -7.93
CA ILE A 61 -11.95 3.42 -6.87
C ILE A 61 -13.22 2.58 -7.00
N TYR A 62 -14.36 3.22 -7.25
CA TYR A 62 -15.65 2.53 -7.40
C TYR A 62 -15.98 2.14 -8.83
N SER A 63 -15.21 2.62 -9.81
CA SER A 63 -15.60 2.56 -11.22
C SER A 63 -17.02 3.12 -11.46
N ASP A 64 -17.38 4.18 -10.72
CA ASP A 64 -18.70 4.80 -10.76
C ASP A 64 -18.61 6.29 -11.18
N PRO A 65 -19.09 6.63 -12.39
CA PRO A 65 -19.08 8.00 -12.89
C PRO A 65 -19.87 9.02 -12.03
N ASN A 66 -20.75 8.57 -11.14
CA ASN A 66 -21.52 9.45 -10.26
C ASN A 66 -20.64 10.28 -9.30
N TYR A 67 -19.40 9.85 -9.08
CA TYR A 67 -18.43 10.57 -8.27
C TYR A 67 -17.71 11.71 -9.00
N HIS A 68 -17.84 11.86 -10.33
CA HIS A 68 -17.07 12.86 -11.09
C HIS A 68 -17.41 14.32 -10.75
N ASN A 69 -18.61 14.61 -10.26
CA ASN A 69 -19.12 15.97 -10.08
C ASN A 69 -19.64 16.21 -8.66
N GLN A 70 -18.83 15.86 -7.64
CA GLN A 70 -19.14 16.12 -6.24
C GLN A 70 -18.43 17.40 -5.77
N ASN A 71 -19.01 18.08 -4.78
CA ASN A 71 -18.30 19.10 -4.01
C ASN A 71 -17.67 18.46 -2.76
N HIS A 72 -16.90 19.21 -1.97
CA HIS A 72 -16.25 18.64 -0.78
C HIS A 72 -17.24 18.06 0.22
N TYR A 73 -18.43 18.68 0.37
CA TYR A 73 -19.48 18.13 1.22
C TYR A 73 -19.92 16.73 0.75
N GLY A 74 -20.12 16.55 -0.56
CA GLY A 74 -20.43 15.25 -1.17
C GLY A 74 -19.34 14.20 -0.92
N ILE A 75 -18.06 14.59 -1.02
CA ILE A 75 -16.92 13.71 -0.70
C ILE A 75 -16.94 13.28 0.77
N LEU A 76 -17.12 14.22 1.70
CA LEU A 76 -17.19 13.94 3.13
C LEU A 76 -18.39 13.04 3.47
N GLN A 77 -19.54 13.26 2.83
CA GLN A 77 -20.72 12.43 3.00
C GLN A 77 -20.50 11.01 2.44
N ALA A 78 -19.83 10.88 1.29
CA ALA A 78 -19.49 9.58 0.72
C ALA A 78 -18.58 8.76 1.66
N LEU A 79 -17.58 9.40 2.26
CA LEU A 79 -16.72 8.79 3.27
C LEU A 79 -17.52 8.36 4.51
N ALA A 80 -18.37 9.24 5.05
CA ALA A 80 -19.17 8.96 6.24
C ALA A 80 -20.15 7.78 6.03
N ARG A 81 -20.79 7.68 4.86
CA ARG A 81 -21.65 6.54 4.47
C ARG A 81 -20.92 5.20 4.48
N LYS A 82 -19.60 5.23 4.32
CA LYS A 82 -18.71 4.07 4.36
C LYS A 82 -18.02 3.89 5.72
N GLY A 83 -18.48 4.61 6.74
CA GLY A 83 -17.96 4.57 8.10
C GLY A 83 -16.55 5.17 8.23
N VAL A 84 -16.18 6.09 7.35
CA VAL A 84 -14.94 6.86 7.44
C VAL A 84 -15.28 8.30 7.80
N TYR A 85 -15.02 8.67 9.05
CA TYR A 85 -15.31 10.00 9.56
C TYR A 85 -14.03 10.84 9.57
N VAL A 86 -14.03 11.93 8.82
CA VAL A 86 -12.87 12.83 8.70
C VAL A 86 -12.97 13.94 9.74
N THR A 87 -11.95 14.06 10.58
CA THR A 87 -11.79 15.13 11.57
C THR A 87 -10.45 15.83 11.37
N GLU A 88 -10.37 17.10 11.75
CA GLU A 88 -9.07 17.80 11.81
C GLU A 88 -8.26 17.34 13.03
N GLN A 89 -6.97 17.67 13.07
CA GLN A 89 -6.03 17.35 14.17
C GLN A 89 -6.52 17.76 15.57
N ASN A 90 -7.44 18.73 15.67
CA ASN A 90 -8.06 19.18 16.92
C ASN A 90 -9.49 18.65 17.13
N ASN A 91 -9.85 17.53 16.49
CA ASN A 91 -11.18 16.92 16.56
C ASN A 91 -12.33 17.84 16.11
N THR A 92 -12.01 18.88 15.34
CA THR A 92 -12.99 19.79 14.76
C THR A 92 -13.58 19.16 13.51
N GLN A 93 -14.90 19.26 13.33
CA GLN A 93 -15.54 18.80 12.11
C GLN A 93 -15.05 19.62 10.92
N LEU A 94 -14.64 18.91 9.87
CA LEU A 94 -14.15 19.53 8.66
C LEU A 94 -15.35 20.07 7.85
N THR A 95 -15.29 21.34 7.45
CA THR A 95 -16.33 21.98 6.64
C THR A 95 -15.85 22.24 5.22
N GLU A 96 -16.80 22.29 4.28
CA GLU A 96 -16.52 22.63 2.88
C GLU A 96 -15.84 24.00 2.75
N THR A 97 -16.25 24.99 3.56
CA THR A 97 -15.64 26.34 3.57
C THR A 97 -14.13 26.30 3.82
N ILE A 98 -13.64 25.39 4.67
CA ILE A 98 -12.20 25.26 4.94
C ILE A 98 -11.46 24.70 3.72
N LEU A 99 -12.08 23.77 2.99
CA LEU A 99 -11.46 23.08 1.86
C LEU A 99 -11.49 23.89 0.56
N ILE A 100 -12.41 24.85 0.43
CA ILE A 100 -12.46 25.78 -0.69
C ILE A 100 -11.38 26.89 -0.56
N GLN A 101 -10.91 27.19 0.67
CA GLN A 101 -9.87 28.19 0.89
C GLN A 101 -8.54 27.75 0.26
N ASN A 102 -8.06 28.52 -0.73
CA ASN A 102 -6.82 28.23 -1.47
C ASN A 102 -5.76 29.36 -1.38
N SER A 103 -5.99 30.38 -0.56
CA SER A 103 -5.10 31.54 -0.39
C SER A 103 -4.92 31.91 1.11
N PRO A 104 -4.13 31.14 1.88
CA PRO A 104 -3.42 29.92 1.51
C PRO A 104 -4.28 28.65 1.60
N LEU A 105 -3.88 27.60 0.87
CA LEU A 105 -4.50 26.28 0.96
C LEU A 105 -4.32 25.68 2.36
N LYS A 106 -5.41 25.30 3.02
CA LYS A 106 -5.38 24.63 4.32
C LYS A 106 -4.95 23.16 4.18
N MET A 107 -3.65 22.93 4.03
CA MET A 107 -3.12 21.59 3.75
C MET A 107 -3.48 20.54 4.82
N SER A 108 -3.54 20.93 6.10
CA SER A 108 -3.96 20.02 7.20
C SER A 108 -5.34 19.41 6.94
N ALA A 109 -6.30 20.24 6.49
CA ALA A 109 -7.64 19.83 6.12
C ALA A 109 -7.66 18.89 4.92
N HIS A 110 -6.93 19.23 3.85
CA HIS A 110 -6.83 18.37 2.67
C HIS A 110 -6.16 17.03 2.98
N MET A 111 -5.15 17.01 3.85
CA MET A 111 -4.52 15.78 4.31
C MET A 111 -5.51 14.88 5.05
N ALA A 112 -6.39 15.43 5.89
CA ALA A 112 -7.42 14.65 6.56
C ALA A 112 -8.38 13.97 5.56
N VAL A 113 -8.79 14.67 4.49
CA VAL A 113 -9.61 14.08 3.42
C VAL A 113 -8.84 12.99 2.66
N ILE A 114 -7.56 13.22 2.33
CA ILE A 114 -6.72 12.23 1.65
C ILE A 114 -6.57 10.97 2.50
N GLU A 115 -6.31 11.12 3.80
CA GLU A 115 -6.23 10.00 4.74
C GLU A 115 -7.57 9.26 4.85
N GLY A 116 -8.70 9.97 4.84
CA GLY A 116 -10.02 9.35 4.76
C GLY A 116 -10.21 8.51 3.49
N LEU A 117 -9.83 9.04 2.32
CA LEU A 117 -9.86 8.28 1.06
C LEU A 117 -8.91 7.08 1.07
N MET A 118 -7.76 7.19 1.72
CA MET A 118 -6.82 6.09 1.92
C MET A 118 -7.41 4.97 2.77
N VAL A 119 -8.06 5.29 3.89
CA VAL A 119 -8.76 4.32 4.74
C VAL A 119 -9.88 3.66 3.93
N LEU A 120 -10.67 4.45 3.20
CA LEU A 120 -11.74 3.93 2.36
C LEU A 120 -11.20 2.94 1.33
N TYR A 121 -10.15 3.31 0.59
CA TYR A 121 -9.52 2.46 -0.40
C TYR A 121 -9.06 1.13 0.19
N ALA A 122 -8.35 1.17 1.33
CA ALA A 122 -7.87 -0.04 1.98
C ALA A 122 -9.02 -0.97 2.41
N LYS A 123 -10.14 -0.42 2.90
CA LYS A 123 -11.36 -1.19 3.24
C LYS A 123 -12.00 -1.87 2.04
N GLU A 124 -12.06 -1.19 0.89
CA GLU A 124 -12.69 -1.70 -0.33
C GLU A 124 -11.81 -2.75 -1.05
N VAL A 125 -10.48 -2.60 -0.98
CA VAL A 125 -9.53 -3.56 -1.57
C VAL A 125 -9.38 -4.80 -0.70
N VAL A 126 -9.11 -4.61 0.60
CA VAL A 126 -8.76 -5.67 1.53
C VAL A 126 -9.98 -6.06 2.36
N THR A 127 -10.85 -6.86 1.75
CA THR A 127 -11.99 -7.45 2.44
C THR A 127 -11.60 -8.76 3.12
N GLY A 128 -12.23 -9.07 4.26
CA GLY A 128 -11.90 -10.27 5.03
C GLY A 128 -12.06 -11.56 4.22
N ASP A 129 -13.13 -11.69 3.43
CA ASP A 129 -13.35 -12.85 2.57
C ASP A 129 -12.27 -13.02 1.51
N ARG A 130 -11.81 -11.92 0.90
CA ARG A 130 -10.72 -11.97 -0.09
C ARG A 130 -9.43 -12.42 0.57
N VAL A 131 -9.10 -11.89 1.75
CA VAL A 131 -7.88 -12.26 2.48
C VAL A 131 -7.90 -13.75 2.84
N VAL A 132 -9.01 -14.25 3.39
CA VAL A 132 -9.15 -15.67 3.73
C VAL A 132 -9.05 -16.54 2.48
N SER A 133 -9.68 -16.13 1.37
CA SER A 133 -9.59 -16.86 0.10
C SER A 133 -8.17 -16.87 -0.47
N ALA A 134 -7.43 -15.76 -0.37
CA ALA A 134 -6.04 -15.67 -0.80
C ALA A 134 -5.17 -16.64 0.00
N ILE A 135 -5.29 -16.63 1.33
CA ILE A 135 -4.52 -17.51 2.22
C ILE A 135 -4.80 -18.98 1.94
N ARG A 136 -6.07 -19.36 1.82
CA ARG A 136 -6.47 -20.75 1.54
C ARG A 136 -5.98 -21.28 0.20
N ARG A 137 -5.64 -20.40 -0.76
CA ARG A 137 -5.10 -20.83 -2.06
C ARG A 137 -3.71 -21.47 -1.90
N PHE A 138 -2.91 -20.96 -0.97
CA PHE A 138 -1.53 -21.41 -0.78
C PHE A 138 -1.29 -22.12 0.56
N ASP A 139 -2.25 -22.05 1.47
CA ASP A 139 -2.34 -22.85 2.68
C ASP A 139 -3.77 -23.39 2.85
N PRO A 140 -4.16 -24.45 2.12
CA PRO A 140 -5.53 -24.97 2.12
C PRO A 140 -6.00 -25.52 3.47
N GLN A 141 -5.07 -25.86 4.36
CA GLN A 141 -5.35 -26.38 5.69
C GLN A 141 -5.45 -25.27 6.75
N ALA A 142 -5.22 -24.01 6.36
CA ALA A 142 -5.28 -22.89 7.28
C ALA A 142 -6.69 -22.68 7.84
N GLU A 143 -6.83 -22.87 9.15
CA GLU A 143 -7.99 -22.42 9.90
C GLU A 143 -7.82 -20.94 10.24
N VAL A 144 -8.38 -20.09 9.38
CA VAL A 144 -8.24 -18.63 9.46
C VAL A 144 -9.60 -17.99 9.65
N ASP A 145 -9.74 -17.24 10.74
CA ASP A 145 -10.90 -16.40 10.98
C ASP A 145 -10.93 -15.18 10.05
N VAL A 146 -12.13 -14.72 9.71
CA VAL A 146 -12.30 -13.49 8.94
C VAL A 146 -11.76 -12.32 9.75
N PRO A 147 -10.76 -11.57 9.25
CA PRO A 147 -10.16 -10.46 10.00
C PRO A 147 -11.21 -9.36 10.27
N SER A 148 -11.16 -8.77 11.46
CA SER A 148 -12.15 -7.75 11.87
C SER A 148 -12.08 -6.45 11.06
N ASP A 149 -10.95 -6.19 10.43
CA ASP A 149 -10.70 -4.98 9.66
C ASP A 149 -9.57 -5.22 8.61
N HIS A 150 -9.46 -4.28 7.68
CA HIS A 150 -8.49 -4.31 6.57
C HIS A 150 -7.04 -4.30 7.05
N GLU A 151 -6.73 -3.64 8.16
CA GLU A 151 -5.37 -3.58 8.70
C GLU A 151 -4.92 -4.95 9.20
N LYS A 152 -5.76 -5.63 9.98
CA LYS A 152 -5.52 -7.01 10.43
C LYS A 152 -5.48 -7.96 9.24
N GLY A 153 -6.34 -7.76 8.24
CA GLY A 153 -6.31 -8.56 7.01
C GLY A 153 -4.98 -8.48 6.28
N LEU A 154 -4.39 -7.30 6.15
CA LEU A 154 -3.06 -7.11 5.55
C LEU A 154 -1.96 -7.82 6.35
N LEU A 155 -1.92 -7.63 7.67
CA LEU A 155 -0.91 -8.28 8.53
C LEU A 155 -1.03 -9.81 8.47
N LEU A 156 -2.26 -10.33 8.49
CA LEU A 156 -2.55 -11.76 8.38
C LEU A 156 -2.08 -12.33 7.05
N TRP A 157 -2.40 -11.65 5.94
CA TRP A 157 -1.93 -12.04 4.61
C TRP A 157 -0.40 -12.08 4.52
N ILE A 158 0.31 -11.06 5.04
CA ILE A 158 1.77 -11.02 5.06
C ILE A 158 2.36 -12.20 5.86
N ASN A 159 1.80 -12.49 7.04
CA ASN A 159 2.26 -13.60 7.88
C ASN A 159 2.12 -14.95 7.16
N HIS A 160 0.96 -15.21 6.57
CA HIS A 160 0.72 -16.46 5.85
C HIS A 160 1.59 -16.57 4.59
N ALA A 161 1.76 -15.50 3.82
CA ALA A 161 2.66 -15.47 2.67
C ALA A 161 4.12 -15.73 3.08
N SER A 162 4.57 -15.15 4.20
CA SER A 162 5.91 -15.36 4.74
C SER A 162 6.12 -16.81 5.19
N HIS A 163 5.14 -17.42 5.87
CA HIS A 163 5.20 -18.84 6.24
C HIS A 163 5.19 -19.76 5.02
N ALA A 164 4.39 -19.44 4.00
CA ALA A 164 4.34 -20.19 2.75
C ALA A 164 5.66 -20.12 1.98
N LEU A 165 6.37 -18.98 2.02
CA LEU A 165 7.73 -18.87 1.48
C LEU A 165 8.68 -19.85 2.19
N ILE A 166 8.67 -19.91 3.53
CA ILE A 166 9.51 -20.85 4.29
C ILE A 166 9.18 -22.30 3.93
N ALA A 167 7.89 -22.65 3.85
CA ALA A 167 7.47 -23.99 3.46
C ALA A 167 7.94 -24.35 2.04
N LYS A 168 7.92 -23.39 1.10
CA LYS A 168 8.42 -23.57 -0.26
C LYS A 168 9.93 -23.83 -0.27
N ILE A 169 10.72 -23.01 0.43
CA ILE A 169 12.17 -23.18 0.57
C ILE A 169 12.51 -24.57 1.13
N GLN A 170 11.80 -25.01 2.18
CA GLN A 170 11.96 -26.35 2.76
C GLN A 170 11.69 -27.49 1.78
N SER A 171 10.74 -27.30 0.87
CA SER A 171 10.38 -28.33 -0.11
C SER A 171 11.38 -28.42 -1.27
N GLU A 172 11.99 -27.29 -1.67
CA GLU A 172 12.90 -27.19 -2.81
C GLU A 172 14.34 -27.58 -2.45
N ASP A 173 14.85 -27.21 -1.28
CA ASP A 173 16.23 -27.50 -0.84
C ASP A 173 16.43 -28.94 -0.32
N GLY A 174 15.39 -29.78 -0.40
CA GLY A 174 15.34 -31.10 0.23
C GLY A 174 15.34 -31.01 1.75
N ALA A 175 15.09 -32.10 2.46
CA ALA A 175 15.09 -32.17 3.93
C ALA A 175 16.48 -31.92 4.58
N GLY A 176 17.38 -31.19 3.92
CA GLY A 176 18.72 -30.81 4.37
C GLY A 176 18.68 -29.62 5.31
N ASP A 177 19.18 -29.86 6.52
CA ASP A 177 19.58 -28.90 7.56
C ASP A 177 18.63 -27.70 7.79
N LYS A 178 17.70 -27.86 8.74
CA LYS A 178 16.78 -26.81 9.24
C LYS A 178 17.49 -25.51 9.67
N THR A 179 18.82 -25.52 9.85
CA THR A 179 19.62 -24.34 10.20
C THR A 179 19.75 -23.31 9.08
N ARG A 180 19.37 -23.63 7.83
CA ARG A 180 19.47 -22.72 6.67
C ARG A 180 18.24 -21.86 6.41
N LEU A 181 17.13 -22.09 7.10
CA LEU A 181 15.88 -21.38 6.85
C LEU A 181 15.93 -19.97 7.45
N PRO A 182 15.47 -18.94 6.73
CA PRO A 182 15.39 -17.61 7.31
C PRO A 182 14.34 -17.56 8.42
N GLU A 183 14.72 -17.08 9.60
CA GLU A 183 13.80 -16.80 10.70
C GLU A 183 13.06 -15.47 10.43
N LEU A 184 12.02 -15.52 9.58
CA LEU A 184 11.25 -14.32 9.24
C LEU A 184 10.43 -13.83 10.46
N PRO A 185 10.54 -12.54 10.85
CA PRO A 185 9.76 -11.99 11.94
C PRO A 185 8.29 -11.90 11.55
N ALA A 186 7.41 -12.23 12.50
CA ALA A 186 5.96 -12.11 12.30
C ALA A 186 5.54 -10.63 12.21
N ALA A 187 4.63 -10.33 11.28
CA ALA A 187 3.96 -9.06 11.13
C ALA A 187 2.89 -8.89 12.24
N LYS A 188 3.30 -8.40 13.40
CA LYS A 188 2.42 -8.17 14.57
C LYS A 188 1.64 -6.87 14.47
N ASP A 189 2.30 -5.86 13.92
CA ASP A 189 1.78 -4.52 13.68
C ASP A 189 2.54 -3.88 12.51
N PHE A 190 2.15 -2.67 12.12
CA PHE A 190 2.84 -1.96 11.04
C PHE A 190 4.26 -1.53 11.40
N GLN A 191 4.62 -1.45 12.69
CA GLN A 191 5.98 -1.13 13.12
C GLN A 191 6.92 -2.30 12.85
N SER A 192 6.43 -3.53 13.01
CA SER A 192 7.18 -4.75 12.70
C SER A 192 7.50 -4.92 11.21
N LEU A 193 6.85 -4.16 10.31
CA LEU A 193 7.12 -4.15 8.88
C LEU A 193 8.20 -3.14 8.46
N CYS A 194 8.64 -2.26 9.37
CA CYS A 194 9.58 -1.18 9.07
C CYS A 194 11.01 -1.67 8.76
N ASP A 195 11.33 -2.92 9.09
CA ASP A 195 12.60 -3.57 8.72
C ASP A 195 12.61 -4.12 7.28
N GLY A 196 11.48 -4.01 6.57
CA GLY A 196 11.30 -4.45 5.19
C GLY A 196 11.30 -5.97 5.00
N VAL A 197 11.50 -6.78 6.05
CA VAL A 197 11.66 -8.24 5.91
C VAL A 197 10.35 -8.87 5.45
N GLY A 198 9.24 -8.59 6.15
CA GLY A 198 7.92 -9.13 5.78
C GLY A 198 7.47 -8.67 4.38
N LEU A 199 7.81 -7.44 4.00
CA LEU A 199 7.49 -6.90 2.66
C LEU A 199 8.27 -7.61 1.57
N ALA A 200 9.58 -7.78 1.76
CA ALA A 200 10.45 -8.48 0.82
C ALA A 200 10.09 -9.97 0.73
N ALA A 201 9.71 -10.60 1.84
CA ALA A 201 9.25 -11.99 1.86
C ALA A 201 7.99 -12.19 1.01
N VAL A 202 7.02 -11.26 1.09
CA VAL A 202 5.85 -11.30 0.20
C VAL A 202 6.26 -11.19 -1.27
N VAL A 203 7.16 -10.28 -1.61
CA VAL A 203 7.65 -10.16 -3.00
C VAL A 203 8.37 -11.44 -3.44
N ALA A 204 9.25 -12.01 -2.62
CA ALA A 204 9.95 -13.28 -2.91
C ALA A 204 8.95 -14.43 -3.12
N PHE A 205 7.86 -14.44 -2.36
CA PHE A 205 6.84 -15.48 -2.44
C PHE A 205 6.01 -15.40 -3.72
N TYR A 206 5.47 -14.22 -4.05
CA TYR A 206 4.63 -14.05 -5.24
C TYR A 206 5.44 -13.91 -6.54
N CYS A 207 6.67 -13.38 -6.46
CA CYS A 207 7.49 -13.04 -7.62
C CYS A 207 8.92 -13.58 -7.46
N PRO A 208 9.12 -14.90 -7.30
CA PRO A 208 10.44 -15.49 -7.04
C PRO A 208 11.46 -15.26 -8.15
N GLY A 209 11.00 -14.97 -9.38
CA GLY A 209 11.87 -14.60 -10.51
C GLY A 209 12.41 -13.17 -10.45
N GLU A 210 11.80 -12.28 -9.64
CA GLU A 210 12.17 -10.87 -9.53
C GLU A 210 12.90 -10.54 -8.22
N LEU A 211 12.69 -11.33 -7.16
CA LEU A 211 13.38 -11.15 -5.88
C LEU A 211 13.70 -12.52 -5.28
N ASN A 212 14.99 -12.83 -5.14
CA ASN A 212 15.43 -14.05 -4.48
C ASN A 212 15.39 -13.83 -2.95
N TRP A 213 14.80 -14.79 -2.22
CA TRP A 213 14.71 -14.73 -0.77
C TRP A 213 16.08 -14.62 -0.08
N MET A 214 17.15 -15.14 -0.69
CA MET A 214 18.52 -15.06 -0.18
C MET A 214 19.08 -13.63 -0.16
N GLU A 215 18.49 -12.70 -0.91
CA GLU A 215 18.88 -11.28 -0.90
C GLU A 215 18.33 -10.53 0.31
N ILE A 216 17.36 -11.11 1.02
CA ILE A 216 16.71 -10.51 2.18
C ILE A 216 17.65 -10.60 3.38
N ARG A 217 17.96 -9.46 4.00
CA ARG A 217 18.78 -9.40 5.21
C ARG A 217 17.90 -9.61 6.43
N VAL A 218 18.06 -10.77 7.05
CA VAL A 218 17.38 -11.14 8.30
C VAL A 218 18.43 -11.25 9.40
N SER A 219 18.25 -10.50 10.48
CA SER A 219 19.16 -10.55 11.63
C SER A 219 18.39 -10.43 12.93
N LYS A 220 18.92 -11.06 14.00
CA LYS A 220 18.29 -11.01 15.35
C LYS A 220 18.23 -9.59 15.93
N ARG A 221 19.07 -8.68 15.42
CA ARG A 221 19.12 -7.27 15.79
C ARG A 221 19.18 -6.46 14.49
N PRO A 222 18.03 -6.20 13.85
CA PRO A 222 18.01 -5.50 12.58
C PRO A 222 18.62 -4.12 12.71
N SER A 223 19.60 -3.81 11.86
CA SER A 223 20.17 -2.48 11.76
C SER A 223 19.36 -1.60 10.81
N VAL A 224 19.52 -0.28 10.90
CA VAL A 224 18.94 0.66 9.94
C VAL A 224 19.41 0.34 8.51
N ALA A 225 20.65 -0.11 8.34
CA ALA A 225 21.19 -0.49 7.03
C ALA A 225 20.50 -1.75 6.46
N ASP A 226 20.16 -2.72 7.31
CA ASP A 226 19.40 -3.91 6.89
C ASP A 226 17.98 -3.52 6.47
N ALA A 227 17.33 -2.67 7.26
CA ALA A 227 16.00 -2.16 6.94
C ALA A 227 15.96 -1.42 5.60
N LEU A 228 16.89 -0.49 5.39
CA LEU A 228 17.02 0.26 4.13
C LEU A 228 17.32 -0.65 2.95
N HIS A 229 18.18 -1.66 3.13
CA HIS A 229 18.46 -2.66 2.10
C HIS A 229 17.19 -3.41 1.69
N ASN A 230 16.47 -3.99 2.65
CA ASN A 230 15.24 -4.77 2.38
C ASN A 230 14.16 -3.90 1.74
N LEU A 231 13.94 -2.69 2.25
CA LEU A 231 12.96 -1.74 1.68
C LEU A 231 13.38 -1.27 0.28
N SER A 232 14.68 -1.15 0.01
CA SER A 232 15.19 -0.82 -1.33
C SER A 232 14.94 -1.95 -2.33
N LEU A 233 15.00 -3.22 -1.92
CA LEU A 233 14.61 -4.35 -2.77
C LEU A 233 13.13 -4.24 -3.16
N VAL A 234 12.25 -4.00 -2.18
CA VAL A 234 10.80 -3.84 -2.42
C VAL A 234 10.51 -2.64 -3.31
N HIS A 235 11.18 -1.51 -3.07
CA HIS A 235 11.05 -0.31 -3.89
C HIS A 235 11.53 -0.57 -5.33
N ALA A 236 12.68 -1.24 -5.51
CA ALA A 236 13.20 -1.60 -6.83
C ALA A 236 12.25 -2.53 -7.58
N PHE A 237 11.66 -3.52 -6.91
CA PHE A 237 10.61 -4.37 -7.47
C PHE A 237 9.42 -3.52 -7.96
N CYS A 238 8.92 -2.61 -7.12
CA CYS A 238 7.77 -1.77 -7.47
C CYS A 238 8.02 -0.88 -8.69
N VAL A 239 9.26 -0.40 -8.86
CA VAL A 239 9.63 0.48 -9.98
C VAL A 239 9.88 -0.32 -11.27
N LYS A 240 10.50 -1.51 -11.17
CA LYS A 240 10.95 -2.27 -12.34
C LYS A 240 9.93 -3.27 -12.87
N CYS A 241 9.15 -3.87 -11.99
CA CYS A 241 8.37 -5.08 -12.31
C CYS A 241 6.86 -4.80 -12.43
N LEU A 242 6.38 -3.73 -11.79
CA LEU A 242 4.97 -3.37 -11.81
C LEU A 242 4.66 -2.40 -12.97
N PRO A 243 3.45 -2.45 -13.55
CA PRO A 243 3.06 -1.57 -14.64
C PRO A 243 2.96 -0.08 -14.25
N TYR A 244 2.89 0.19 -12.94
CA TYR A 244 2.86 1.52 -12.36
C TYR A 244 3.41 1.49 -10.93
N SER A 245 3.94 2.62 -10.47
CA SER A 245 4.50 2.73 -9.13
C SER A 245 3.39 2.77 -8.07
N ILE A 246 3.47 1.86 -7.11
CA ILE A 246 2.62 1.84 -5.90
C ILE A 246 3.37 2.30 -4.64
N PHE A 247 4.71 2.31 -4.67
CA PHE A 247 5.56 2.74 -3.56
C PHE A 247 5.74 4.26 -3.63
N HIS A 248 4.89 5.01 -2.94
CA HIS A 248 4.91 6.49 -2.99
C HIS A 248 5.74 7.16 -1.88
N MET A 249 6.27 6.37 -0.95
CA MET A 249 7.20 6.79 0.10
C MET A 249 8.65 6.58 -0.36
N GLN A 250 9.62 7.12 0.37
CA GLN A 250 11.01 6.66 0.28
C GLN A 250 11.26 5.51 1.28
N PRO A 251 12.22 4.60 1.02
CA PRO A 251 12.61 3.58 1.99
C PRO A 251 12.89 4.15 3.39
N GLU A 252 13.58 5.29 3.47
CA GLU A 252 13.91 5.99 4.71
C GLU A 252 12.65 6.40 5.49
N ASP A 253 11.59 6.82 4.80
CA ASP A 253 10.34 7.23 5.44
C ASP A 253 9.68 6.08 6.20
N VAL A 254 9.84 4.84 5.70
CA VAL A 254 9.32 3.62 6.32
C VAL A 254 10.22 3.19 7.48
N THR A 255 11.55 3.20 7.30
CA THR A 255 12.50 2.82 8.37
C THR A 255 12.35 3.68 9.63
N TYR A 256 12.08 4.98 9.46
CA TYR A 256 11.90 5.92 10.57
C TYR A 256 10.43 6.18 10.94
N MET A 257 9.51 5.32 10.49
CA MET A 257 8.09 5.47 10.76
C MET A 257 7.82 5.45 12.27
N ARG A 258 7.48 6.61 12.85
CA ARG A 258 6.97 6.77 14.23
C ARG A 258 5.46 6.97 14.20
N GLY A 259 4.72 6.06 13.56
CA GLY A 259 3.26 6.09 13.40
C GLY A 259 2.69 7.15 12.43
N SER A 260 3.39 8.25 12.16
CA SER A 260 2.93 9.33 11.27
C SER A 260 2.69 8.90 9.81
N MET A 261 3.40 7.88 9.33
CA MET A 261 3.29 7.33 7.97
C MET A 261 2.46 6.04 7.89
N LYS A 262 1.85 5.60 9.01
CA LYS A 262 1.13 4.32 9.08
C LYS A 262 0.11 4.19 7.96
N GLN A 263 -0.69 5.23 7.73
CA GLN A 263 -1.73 5.18 6.69
C GLN A 263 -1.14 5.05 5.27
N ASN A 264 0.00 5.69 5.00
CA ASN A 264 0.71 5.56 3.73
C ASN A 264 1.22 4.12 3.53
N LEU A 265 1.72 3.48 4.59
CA LEU A 265 2.11 2.07 4.55
C LEU A 265 0.89 1.15 4.35
N VAL A 266 -0.23 1.42 5.02
CA VAL A 266 -1.48 0.66 4.83
C VAL A 266 -1.95 0.69 3.38
N VAL A 267 -1.97 1.86 2.73
CA VAL A 267 -2.40 1.92 1.32
C VAL A 267 -1.36 1.37 0.35
N PHE A 268 -0.07 1.48 0.66
CA PHE A 268 0.97 0.76 -0.09
C PHE A 268 0.74 -0.75 -0.04
N LEU A 269 0.44 -1.29 1.15
CA LEU A 269 0.14 -2.69 1.35
C LEU A 269 -1.16 -3.12 0.66
N ALA A 270 -2.20 -2.29 0.70
CA ALA A 270 -3.44 -2.53 -0.05
C ALA A 270 -3.18 -2.53 -1.56
N ASP A 271 -2.34 -1.63 -2.06
CA ASP A 271 -1.92 -1.62 -3.46
C ASP A 271 -1.10 -2.85 -3.83
N MET A 272 -0.18 -3.27 -2.96
CA MET A 272 0.60 -4.49 -3.11
C MET A 272 -0.31 -5.72 -3.14
N TYR A 273 -1.27 -5.80 -2.22
CA TYR A 273 -2.31 -6.84 -2.23
C TYR A 273 -3.09 -6.83 -3.53
N ASN A 274 -3.55 -5.66 -4.00
CA ASN A 274 -4.30 -5.56 -5.25
C ASN A 274 -3.51 -6.07 -6.45
N VAL A 275 -2.22 -5.72 -6.60
CA VAL A 275 -1.40 -6.12 -7.76
C VAL A 275 -0.82 -7.53 -7.66
N LEU A 276 -0.90 -8.18 -6.50
CA LEU A 276 -0.44 -9.56 -6.32
C LEU A 276 -1.61 -10.56 -6.30
N GLU A 277 -2.77 -10.16 -5.76
CA GLU A 277 -3.92 -11.05 -5.54
C GLU A 277 -5.08 -10.82 -6.49
N ILE A 278 -5.55 -9.57 -6.57
CA ILE A 278 -6.83 -9.24 -7.24
C ILE A 278 -6.62 -9.03 -8.74
N HIS A 279 -5.60 -8.25 -9.09
CA HIS A 279 -5.22 -7.88 -10.45
C HIS A 279 -3.72 -8.17 -10.63
N PRO A 280 -3.33 -9.45 -10.73
CA PRO A 280 -1.94 -9.89 -10.68
C PRO A 280 -1.10 -9.21 -11.78
N ALA A 281 0.04 -8.64 -11.40
CA ALA A 281 1.06 -8.20 -12.34
C ALA A 281 1.68 -9.42 -13.06
N LYS A 282 2.27 -9.20 -14.24
CA LYS A 282 2.85 -10.28 -15.07
C LYS A 282 3.96 -11.08 -14.39
N CYS A 283 4.66 -10.47 -13.44
CA CYS A 283 5.72 -11.10 -12.67
C CYS A 283 5.20 -12.06 -11.58
N VAL A 284 3.90 -12.01 -11.26
CA VAL A 284 3.29 -12.87 -10.24
C VAL A 284 3.27 -14.32 -10.73
N ARG A 285 3.62 -15.23 -9.82
CA ARG A 285 3.48 -16.68 -9.96
C ARG A 285 2.54 -17.13 -8.87
N TYR A 286 1.32 -17.51 -9.24
CA TYR A 286 0.30 -17.81 -8.25
C TYR A 286 0.73 -19.03 -7.43
N PRO A 287 0.88 -18.84 -6.11
CA PRO A 287 1.20 -19.97 -5.25
C PRO A 287 0.03 -20.96 -5.29
N GLY A 288 0.28 -22.18 -5.76
CA GLY A 288 -0.72 -23.24 -5.95
C GLY A 288 -1.06 -23.60 -7.41
N GLU A 289 -0.67 -22.81 -8.41
CA GLU A 289 -0.94 -23.13 -9.83
C GLU A 289 -0.21 -24.39 -10.31
N GLU A 290 0.96 -24.70 -9.74
CA GLU A 290 1.72 -25.92 -10.04
C GLU A 290 0.95 -27.19 -9.67
N ARG A 291 0.08 -27.16 -8.64
CA ARG A 291 -0.78 -28.29 -8.28
C ARG A 291 -1.90 -28.49 -9.29
N ALA A 292 -2.47 -27.43 -9.85
CA ALA A 292 -3.56 -27.53 -10.83
C ALA A 292 -3.10 -28.13 -12.18
N MET A 293 -1.86 -27.84 -12.62
CA MET A 293 -1.29 -28.45 -13.82
C MET A 293 -0.95 -29.94 -13.64
N GLN A 294 -0.52 -30.37 -12.45
CA GLN A 294 -0.26 -31.78 -12.17
C GLN A 294 -1.51 -32.70 -12.24
N TYR A 295 -2.72 -32.15 -12.09
CA TYR A 295 -3.96 -32.92 -12.27
C TYR A 295 -4.46 -32.96 -13.71
N LEU A 296 -3.91 -32.14 -14.62
CA LEU A 296 -4.27 -32.12 -16.05
C LEU A 296 -3.35 -32.99 -16.91
N ASP A 297 -2.10 -33.21 -16.47
CA ASP A 297 -1.16 -34.12 -17.14
C ASP A 297 -1.35 -35.60 -16.72
N GLY A 298 -2.36 -35.90 -15.91
CA GLY A 298 -2.67 -37.22 -15.36
C GLY A 298 -4.00 -37.83 -15.80
N THR A 299 -4.72 -37.22 -16.75
CA THR A 299 -5.98 -37.71 -17.34
C THR A 299 -5.86 -37.96 -18.84
#